data_AF-A0A6P0JWY0-F1
#
_entry.id   AF-A0A6P0JWY0-F1
#
_cell.length_a   1.000
_cell.length_b   1.000
_cell.length_c   1.000
_cell.angle_alpha   90.00
_cell.angle_beta   90.00
_cell.angle_gamma   90.00
#
_symmetry.space_group_name_H-M   'P 1'
#
loop_
_entity.id
_entity.type
_entity.pdbx_description
1 polymer ?
#
loop_
_entity_poly.entity_id
_entity_poly.type
_entity_poly.pdbx_seq_one_letter_code
_entity_poly.pdbx_strand_id
1 'polypeptide(L)'
;SLANFIFGLWELYFGLDPEISPADVFYLLFTFFITWGMVSAVRPRRLNLEWRQWFIVGGVAFLGVAAAFGLTFASPEEEAAAPPSATPTEQVASAPDPYADVPGFIEATDKFLTRLARPVNFLYTIFDIIFLTIASTLLLAFWGGRFSRSWQMIAAAALAKYIADMWLKYATTLPDQYQSGGFLEMFYVFSGVLFAIGAALEYDVSTSRSARTRRRRSGH
;
A
#
# COMPACT_ATOMS: atom_id res chain seq x y z
N SER A 1 -9.54 9.07 6.45
CA SER A 1 -10.40 8.62 5.34
C SER A 1 -11.56 7.80 5.90
N LEU A 2 -12.60 7.50 5.11
CA LEU A 2 -13.71 6.63 5.56
C LEU A 2 -13.20 5.25 6.03
N ALA A 3 -12.19 4.71 5.33
CA ALA A 3 -11.54 3.45 5.68
C ALA A 3 -10.87 3.52 7.07
N ASN A 4 -10.10 4.57 7.38
CA ASN A 4 -9.48 4.72 8.71
C ASN A 4 -10.54 4.82 9.83
N PHE A 5 -11.70 5.41 9.56
CA PHE A 5 -12.79 5.48 10.53
C PHE A 5 -13.40 4.10 10.77
N ILE A 6 -13.65 3.33 9.71
CA ILE A 6 -14.17 1.95 9.82
C ILE A 6 -13.16 1.04 10.55
N PHE A 7 -11.88 1.19 10.23
CA PHE A 7 -10.79 0.48 10.90
C PHE A 7 -10.73 0.82 12.39
N GLY A 8 -10.72 2.12 12.74
CA GLY A 8 -10.71 2.56 14.13
C GLY A 8 -11.95 2.16 14.92
N LEU A 9 -13.12 2.03 14.27
CA LEU A 9 -14.30 1.45 14.92
C LEU A 9 -14.07 -0.04 15.24
N TRP A 10 -13.44 -0.79 14.35
CA TRP A 10 -13.16 -2.21 14.56
C TRP A 10 -12.14 -2.44 15.69
N GLU A 11 -11.07 -1.66 15.68
CA GLU A 11 -9.97 -1.77 16.65
C GLU A 11 -10.33 -1.16 18.01
N LEU A 12 -10.78 0.10 18.04
CA LEU A 12 -10.93 0.85 19.29
C LEU A 12 -12.27 0.63 19.97
N TYR A 13 -13.35 0.40 19.21
CA TYR A 13 -14.68 0.21 19.78
C TYR A 13 -14.99 -1.26 20.06
N PHE A 14 -14.59 -2.19 19.19
CA PHE A 14 -14.81 -3.62 19.40
C PHE A 14 -13.61 -4.36 20.01
N GLY A 15 -12.44 -3.72 20.15
CA GLY A 15 -11.26 -4.33 20.76
C GLY A 15 -10.69 -5.50 19.97
N LEU A 16 -11.06 -5.63 18.69
CA LEU A 16 -10.59 -6.68 17.81
C LEU A 16 -9.29 -6.23 17.14
N ASP A 17 -8.31 -7.13 17.06
CA ASP A 17 -7.06 -6.92 16.32
C ASP A 17 -7.01 -7.87 15.11
N PRO A 18 -7.86 -7.66 14.08
CA PRO A 18 -7.90 -8.57 12.95
C PRO A 18 -6.81 -8.25 11.94
N GLU A 19 -6.26 -9.31 11.34
CA GLU A 19 -5.32 -9.18 10.23
C GLU A 19 -5.95 -8.46 9.02
N ILE A 20 -7.28 -8.58 8.85
CA ILE A 20 -8.07 -7.89 7.81
C ILE A 20 -9.38 -7.37 8.39
N SER A 21 -9.73 -6.14 8.02
CA SER A 21 -10.93 -5.44 8.44
C SER A 21 -11.91 -5.20 7.26
N PRO A 22 -13.16 -4.79 7.52
CA PRO A 22 -14.05 -4.31 6.46
C PRO A 22 -13.50 -3.09 5.69
N ALA A 23 -12.57 -2.34 6.29
CA ALA A 23 -11.94 -1.18 5.65
C ALA A 23 -11.07 -1.59 4.44
N ASP A 24 -10.57 -2.83 4.41
CA ASP A 24 -9.72 -3.36 3.35
C ASP A 24 -10.37 -3.34 1.97
N VAL A 25 -11.69 -3.46 1.89
CA VAL A 25 -12.42 -3.32 0.63
C VAL A 25 -12.21 -1.92 0.02
N PHE A 26 -12.23 -0.87 0.85
CA PHE A 26 -12.00 0.49 0.40
C PHE A 26 -10.55 0.72 -0.02
N TYR A 27 -9.59 0.17 0.75
CA TYR A 27 -8.18 0.26 0.42
C TYR A 27 -7.85 -0.48 -0.89
N LEU A 28 -8.40 -1.68 -1.10
CA LEU A 28 -8.24 -2.44 -2.34
C LEU A 28 -8.84 -1.71 -3.54
N LEU A 29 -10.07 -1.19 -3.43
CA LEU A 29 -10.71 -0.44 -4.50
C LEU A 29 -9.89 0.80 -4.87
N PHE A 30 -9.45 1.57 -3.87
CA PHE A 30 -8.61 2.74 -4.08
C PHE A 30 -7.29 2.38 -4.76
N THR A 31 -6.62 1.33 -4.26
CA THR A 31 -5.35 0.83 -4.83
C THR A 31 -5.54 0.36 -6.27
N PHE A 32 -6.63 -0.35 -6.56
CA PHE A 32 -6.98 -0.78 -7.91
C PHE A 32 -7.18 0.41 -8.85
N PHE A 33 -7.95 1.42 -8.45
CA PHE A 33 -8.20 2.60 -9.28
C PHE A 33 -6.93 3.41 -9.55
N ILE A 34 -6.07 3.61 -8.55
CA ILE A 34 -4.80 4.31 -8.76
C ILE A 34 -3.88 3.49 -9.68
N THR A 35 -3.73 2.20 -9.41
CA THR A 35 -2.89 1.31 -10.23
C THR A 35 -3.37 1.31 -11.68
N TRP A 36 -4.68 1.16 -11.90
CA TRP A 36 -5.28 1.25 -13.22
C TRP A 36 -5.03 2.62 -13.88
N GLY A 37 -5.17 3.71 -13.13
CA GLY A 37 -4.86 5.06 -13.58
C GLY A 37 -3.41 5.16 -14.08
N MET A 38 -2.44 4.67 -13.31
CA MET A 38 -1.03 4.67 -13.69
C MET A 38 -0.75 3.80 -14.92
N VAL A 39 -1.32 2.59 -15.01
CA VAL A 39 -1.22 1.73 -16.20
C VAL A 39 -1.75 2.45 -17.44
N SER A 40 -2.91 3.09 -17.31
CA SER A 40 -3.54 3.83 -18.41
C SER A 40 -2.70 5.01 -18.89
N ALA A 41 -1.96 5.67 -17.98
CA ALA A 41 -1.07 6.78 -18.30
C ALA A 41 0.19 6.34 -19.08
N VAL A 42 0.63 5.10 -18.88
CA VAL A 42 1.81 4.53 -19.53
C VAL A 42 1.48 3.95 -20.92
N ARG A 43 0.34 3.26 -21.06
CA ARG A 43 -0.03 2.51 -22.28
C ARG A 43 0.06 3.28 -23.62
N PRO A 44 -0.37 4.56 -23.73
CA PRO A 44 -0.31 5.28 -24.99
C PRO A 44 1.05 5.93 -25.26
N ARG A 45 1.99 5.89 -24.31
CA ARG A 45 3.27 6.60 -24.40
C ARG A 45 4.37 5.60 -24.74
N ARG A 46 5.11 5.87 -25.82
CA ARG A 46 6.28 5.07 -26.19
C ARG A 46 7.35 5.27 -25.12
N LEU A 47 7.51 4.27 -24.24
CA LEU A 47 8.55 4.24 -23.22
C LEU A 47 9.90 4.14 -23.92
N ASN A 48 10.59 5.27 -24.09
CA ASN A 48 11.94 5.28 -24.64
C ASN A 48 12.97 5.10 -23.53
N LEU A 49 12.84 3.99 -22.80
CA LEU A 49 13.76 3.64 -21.72
C LEU A 49 15.07 3.16 -22.32
N GLU A 50 16.18 3.68 -21.81
CA GLU A 50 17.49 3.12 -22.13
C GLU A 50 17.60 1.69 -21.60
N TRP A 51 18.44 0.89 -22.24
CA TRP A 51 18.68 -0.51 -21.84
C TRP A 51 19.05 -0.65 -20.35
N ARG A 52 19.78 0.32 -19.78
CA ARG A 52 20.12 0.36 -18.35
C ARG A 52 18.90 0.61 -17.45
N GLN A 53 17.95 1.42 -17.91
CA GLN A 53 16.72 1.68 -17.17
C GLN A 53 15.80 0.46 -17.17
N TRP A 54 15.78 -0.33 -18.25
CA TRP A 54 15.08 -1.61 -18.29
C TRP A 54 15.60 -2.61 -17.24
N PHE A 55 16.91 -2.67 -17.02
CA PHE A 55 17.47 -3.48 -15.93
C PHE A 55 17.05 -3.00 -14.54
N ILE A 56 16.95 -1.69 -14.32
CA ILE A 56 16.48 -1.16 -13.04
C ILE A 56 15.01 -1.54 -12.81
N VAL A 57 14.15 -1.37 -13.82
CA VAL A 57 12.73 -1.76 -13.74
C VAL A 57 12.59 -3.26 -13.51
N GLY A 58 13.33 -4.08 -14.27
CA GLY A 58 13.35 -5.53 -14.10
C GLY A 58 13.86 -5.96 -12.72
N GLY A 59 14.89 -5.30 -12.20
CA GLY A 59 15.44 -5.54 -10.87
C GLY A 59 14.44 -5.22 -9.76
N VAL A 60 13.73 -4.08 -9.87
CA VAL A 60 12.68 -3.70 -8.93
C VAL A 60 11.52 -4.72 -8.94
N ALA A 61 11.06 -5.12 -10.13
CA ALA A 61 10.01 -6.12 -10.26
C ALA A 61 10.45 -7.47 -9.68
N PHE A 62 11.67 -7.91 -10.00
CA PHE A 62 12.24 -9.15 -9.46
C PHE A 62 12.35 -9.12 -7.94
N LEU A 63 12.83 -8.02 -7.36
CA LEU A 63 12.99 -7.87 -5.91
C LEU A 63 11.63 -7.89 -5.20
N GLY A 64 10.61 -7.26 -5.79
CA GLY A 64 9.24 -7.34 -5.30
C GLY A 64 8.68 -8.76 -5.34
N VAL A 65 8.86 -9.50 -6.44
CA VAL A 65 8.45 -10.90 -6.56
C VAL A 65 9.20 -11.80 -5.57
N ALA A 66 10.50 -11.59 -5.40
CA ALA A 66 11.32 -12.34 -4.46
C ALA A 66 10.86 -12.12 -3.00
N ALA A 67 10.54 -10.87 -2.63
CA ALA A 67 10.00 -10.54 -1.31
C ALA A 67 8.63 -11.21 -1.08
N ALA A 68 7.73 -11.16 -2.07
CA ALA A 68 6.43 -11.82 -2.00
C ALA A 68 6.53 -13.34 -1.88
N PHE A 69 7.45 -13.94 -2.63
CA PHE A 69 7.73 -15.37 -2.53
C PHE A 69 8.28 -15.73 -1.15
N GLY A 70 9.20 -14.93 -0.62
CA GLY A 70 9.70 -15.06 0.75
C GLY A 70 8.57 -15.00 1.78
N LEU A 71 7.69 -14.00 1.72
CA LEU A 71 6.56 -13.88 2.66
C LEU A 71 5.52 -15.01 2.51
N THR A 72 5.32 -15.55 1.30
CA THR A 72 4.30 -16.57 1.06
C THR A 72 4.77 -17.99 1.41
N PHE A 73 6.07 -18.28 1.21
CA PHE A 73 6.64 -19.62 1.34
C PHE A 73 7.64 -19.76 2.49
N ALA A 74 8.10 -18.66 3.07
CA ALA A 74 8.93 -18.64 4.27
C ALA A 74 8.16 -18.12 5.50
N SER A 75 6.84 -18.30 5.56
CA SER A 75 6.15 -18.47 6.84
C SER A 75 6.40 -19.91 7.28
N PRO A 76 7.43 -20.22 8.10
CA PRO A 76 7.21 -21.25 9.08
C PRO A 76 6.05 -20.72 9.94
N GLU A 77 5.00 -21.54 10.07
CA GLU A 77 4.18 -21.50 11.27
C GLU A 77 5.09 -21.35 12.50
N GLU A 78 4.59 -20.70 13.53
CA GLU A 78 5.19 -20.59 14.86
C GLU A 78 5.61 -21.96 15.43
N GLU A 79 6.68 -22.52 14.90
CA GLU A 79 7.35 -23.73 15.35
C GLU A 79 8.79 -23.31 15.65
N ALA A 80 8.92 -22.47 16.67
CA ALA A 80 10.09 -22.44 17.51
C ALA A 80 9.61 -22.53 18.96
N ALA A 81 8.95 -23.66 19.26
CA ALA A 81 9.01 -24.24 20.59
C ALA A 81 10.49 -24.30 21.00
N ALA A 82 10.88 -23.39 21.88
CA ALA A 82 12.14 -23.48 22.59
C ALA A 82 12.22 -24.84 23.31
N PRO A 83 13.41 -25.46 23.40
CA PRO A 83 13.57 -26.77 24.03
C PRO A 83 13.06 -26.76 25.48
N PRO A 84 12.50 -27.88 25.98
CA PRO A 84 11.83 -27.92 27.27
C PRO A 84 12.85 -27.76 28.39
N SER A 85 13.00 -26.54 28.90
CA SER A 85 13.58 -26.33 30.23
C SER A 85 12.47 -26.57 31.24
N ALA A 86 12.51 -27.75 31.85
CA ALA A 86 11.57 -28.20 32.86
C ALA A 86 11.46 -27.20 34.03
N THR A 87 10.30 -26.56 34.15
CA THR A 87 9.79 -25.97 35.40
C THR A 87 8.27 -26.25 35.46
N PRO A 88 7.69 -26.66 36.59
CA PRO A 88 6.37 -27.30 36.61
C PRO A 88 5.22 -26.31 36.35
N THR A 89 4.38 -26.68 35.40
CA THR A 89 2.93 -26.39 35.28
C THR A 89 2.44 -25.10 35.95
N GLU A 90 2.65 -23.97 35.26
CA GLU A 90 1.70 -22.87 35.35
C GLU A 90 0.66 -23.11 34.25
N GLN A 91 -0.60 -23.31 34.66
CA GLN A 91 -1.73 -23.40 33.75
C GLN A 91 -1.64 -22.22 32.78
N VAL A 92 -1.55 -22.53 31.48
CA VAL A 92 -1.78 -21.57 30.42
C VAL A 92 -3.17 -21.01 30.68
N ALA A 93 -3.23 -19.81 31.26
CA ALA A 93 -4.44 -19.01 31.28
C ALA A 93 -4.89 -18.95 29.82
N SER A 94 -6.06 -19.53 29.54
CA SER A 94 -6.73 -19.37 28.26
C SER A 94 -6.72 -17.89 27.92
N ALA A 95 -6.09 -17.52 26.81
CA ALA A 95 -6.15 -16.15 26.31
C ALA A 95 -7.63 -15.69 26.36
N PRO A 96 -7.91 -14.47 26.86
CA PRO A 96 -9.27 -13.99 26.96
C PRO A 96 -9.93 -14.10 25.58
N ASP A 97 -11.17 -14.62 25.54
CA ASP A 97 -11.93 -14.73 24.30
C ASP A 97 -12.08 -13.32 23.71
N PRO A 98 -11.51 -13.03 22.52
CA PRO A 98 -11.58 -11.70 21.90
C PRO A 98 -13.01 -11.26 21.62
N TYR A 99 -13.97 -12.19 21.63
CA TYR A 99 -15.37 -11.94 21.30
C TYR A 99 -16.29 -11.86 22.52
N ALA A 100 -15.75 -11.92 23.75
CA ALA A 100 -16.55 -11.99 24.98
C ALA A 100 -17.62 -10.89 25.10
N ASP A 101 -17.30 -9.67 24.68
CA ASP A 101 -18.18 -8.50 24.74
C ASP A 101 -18.66 -8.01 23.36
N VAL A 102 -18.46 -8.84 22.32
CA VAL A 102 -18.69 -8.44 20.93
C VAL A 102 -20.03 -9.00 20.42
N PRO A 103 -20.88 -8.19 19.74
CA PRO A 103 -22.11 -8.69 19.16
C PRO A 103 -21.87 -9.83 18.17
N GLY A 104 -22.67 -10.89 18.21
CA GLY A 104 -22.43 -12.10 17.39
C GLY A 104 -22.37 -11.89 15.87
N PHE A 105 -22.96 -10.82 15.33
CA PHE A 105 -22.80 -10.49 13.90
C PHE A 105 -21.40 -9.93 13.57
N ILE A 106 -20.75 -9.24 14.52
CA ILE A 106 -19.38 -8.73 14.38
C ILE A 106 -18.40 -9.91 14.45
N GLU A 107 -18.59 -10.83 15.41
CA GLU A 107 -17.82 -12.08 15.48
C GLU A 107 -17.92 -12.89 14.17
N ALA A 108 -19.14 -13.08 13.65
CA ALA A 108 -19.33 -13.79 12.39
C ALA A 108 -18.64 -13.10 11.21
N THR A 109 -18.63 -11.76 11.20
CA THR A 109 -17.94 -10.96 10.18
C THR A 109 -16.43 -11.10 10.31
N ASP A 110 -15.88 -11.01 11.52
CA ASP A 110 -14.45 -11.12 11.78
C ASP A 110 -13.90 -12.50 11.39
N LYS A 111 -14.60 -13.58 11.76
CA LYS A 111 -14.28 -14.95 11.32
C LYS A 111 -14.33 -15.10 9.80
N PHE A 112 -15.28 -14.45 9.15
CA PHE A 112 -15.36 -14.44 7.69
C PHE A 112 -14.18 -13.69 7.05
N LEU A 113 -13.79 -12.54 7.60
CA LEU A 113 -12.64 -11.76 7.15
C LEU A 113 -11.33 -12.49 7.36
N THR A 114 -11.16 -13.18 8.50
CA THR A 114 -10.00 -14.02 8.79
C THR A 114 -9.83 -15.12 7.74
N ARG A 115 -10.93 -15.71 7.22
CA ARG A 115 -10.85 -16.67 6.10
C ARG A 115 -10.34 -16.03 4.80
N LEU A 116 -10.59 -14.75 4.62
CA LEU A 116 -10.14 -13.95 3.49
C LEU A 116 -8.76 -13.31 3.70
N ALA A 117 -8.17 -13.43 4.91
CA ALA A 117 -6.87 -12.87 5.26
C ALA A 117 -5.81 -13.20 4.21
N ARG A 118 -5.59 -14.49 4.00
CA ARG A 118 -4.59 -15.01 3.07
C ARG A 118 -4.77 -14.53 1.62
N PRO A 119 -5.93 -14.72 0.96
CA PRO A 119 -6.09 -14.28 -0.43
C PRO A 119 -6.01 -12.75 -0.60
N VAL A 120 -6.50 -11.98 0.38
CA VAL A 120 -6.45 -10.51 0.31
C VAL A 120 -5.02 -10.00 0.55
N ASN A 121 -4.29 -10.55 1.52
CA ASN A 121 -2.87 -10.20 1.73
C ASN A 121 -2.00 -10.56 0.53
N PHE A 122 -2.28 -11.69 -0.12
CA PHE A 122 -1.64 -12.03 -1.40
C PHE A 122 -1.98 -11.01 -2.51
N LEU A 123 -3.24 -10.58 -2.60
CA LEU A 123 -3.68 -9.57 -3.56
C LEU A 123 -3.01 -8.21 -3.31
N TYR A 124 -2.90 -7.77 -2.04
CA TYR A 124 -2.16 -6.57 -1.67
C TYR A 124 -0.71 -6.65 -2.12
N THR A 125 -0.07 -7.78 -1.90
CA THR A 125 1.32 -8.02 -2.31
C THR A 125 1.49 -7.91 -3.83
N ILE A 126 0.58 -8.49 -4.61
CA ILE A 126 0.58 -8.35 -6.08
C ILE A 126 0.42 -6.88 -6.50
N PHE A 127 -0.58 -6.20 -5.94
CA PHE A 127 -0.81 -4.79 -6.26
C PHE A 127 0.41 -3.94 -5.92
N ASP A 128 1.04 -4.19 -4.78
CA ASP A 128 2.22 -3.44 -4.34
C ASP A 128 3.40 -3.62 -5.30
N ILE A 129 3.67 -4.84 -5.77
CA ILE A 129 4.72 -5.10 -6.78
C ILE A 129 4.42 -4.37 -8.09
N ILE A 130 3.18 -4.47 -8.59
CA ILE A 130 2.75 -3.81 -9.82
C ILE A 130 2.89 -2.29 -9.65
N PHE A 131 2.46 -1.77 -8.51
CA PHE A 131 2.49 -0.36 -8.18
C PHE A 131 3.94 0.16 -8.12
N LEU A 132 4.83 -0.54 -7.42
CA LEU A 132 6.26 -0.25 -7.33
C LEU A 132 6.95 -0.27 -8.70
N THR A 133 6.61 -1.26 -9.54
CA THR A 133 7.19 -1.43 -10.88
C THR A 133 6.78 -0.27 -11.79
N ILE A 134 5.49 0.09 -11.79
CA ILE A 134 4.98 1.19 -12.61
C ILE A 134 5.49 2.53 -12.10
N ALA A 135 5.53 2.74 -10.78
CA ALA A 135 6.10 3.96 -10.18
C ALA A 135 7.56 4.15 -10.60
N SER A 136 8.37 3.09 -10.53
CA SER A 136 9.76 3.11 -10.97
C SER A 136 9.90 3.39 -12.47
N THR A 137 9.05 2.76 -13.27
CA THR A 137 9.00 2.98 -14.73
C THR A 137 8.65 4.43 -15.05
N LEU A 138 7.66 5.02 -14.38
CA LEU A 138 7.24 6.41 -14.55
C LEU A 138 8.33 7.39 -14.12
N LEU A 139 9.01 7.12 -13.01
CA LEU A 139 10.13 7.95 -12.55
C LEU A 139 11.26 7.96 -13.58
N LEU A 140 11.68 6.80 -14.08
CA LEU A 140 12.77 6.69 -15.06
C LEU A 140 12.39 7.21 -16.44
N ALA A 141 11.18 6.89 -16.92
CA ALA A 141 10.72 7.27 -18.26
C ALA A 141 10.54 8.78 -18.41
N PHE A 142 10.27 9.50 -17.31
CA PHE A 142 10.08 10.95 -17.32
C PHE A 142 11.19 11.72 -16.61
N TRP A 143 12.26 11.03 -16.16
CA TRP A 143 13.44 11.66 -15.60
C TRP A 143 14.16 12.51 -16.67
N GLY A 144 14.06 13.84 -16.56
CA GLY A 144 14.67 14.77 -17.51
C GLY A 144 13.77 15.26 -18.66
N GLY A 145 12.48 14.89 -18.69
CA GLY A 145 11.52 15.35 -19.69
C GLY A 145 10.60 16.50 -19.22
N ARG A 146 10.11 17.35 -20.14
CA ARG A 146 9.08 18.39 -19.84
C ARG A 146 7.66 17.82 -19.73
N PHE A 147 7.41 16.62 -20.26
CA PHE A 147 6.07 16.06 -20.37
C PHE A 147 5.73 15.16 -19.18
N SER A 148 4.54 15.39 -18.61
CA SER A 148 3.89 14.60 -17.55
C SER A 148 4.47 14.70 -16.13
N ARG A 149 4.90 15.90 -15.72
CA ARG A 149 5.30 16.18 -14.33
C ARG A 149 4.24 15.76 -13.29
N SER A 150 2.94 15.90 -13.62
CA SER A 150 1.81 15.42 -12.78
C SER A 150 1.98 13.94 -12.38
N TRP A 151 2.02 13.03 -13.35
CA TRP A 151 2.15 11.59 -13.08
C TRP A 151 3.48 11.18 -12.45
N GLN A 152 4.57 11.92 -12.72
CA GLN A 152 5.84 11.70 -12.05
C GLN A 152 5.74 12.02 -10.55
N MET A 153 5.00 13.07 -10.16
CA MET A 153 4.76 13.41 -8.76
C MET A 153 3.86 12.37 -8.07
N ILE A 154 2.86 11.84 -8.77
CA ILE A 154 2.04 10.73 -8.24
C ILE A 154 2.89 9.46 -8.05
N ALA A 155 3.81 9.15 -8.98
CA ALA A 155 4.75 8.04 -8.84
C ALA A 155 5.77 8.25 -7.69
N ALA A 156 6.25 9.48 -7.50
CA ALA A 156 7.10 9.82 -6.36
C ALA A 156 6.34 9.70 -5.03
N ALA A 157 5.06 10.11 -5.00
CA ALA A 157 4.19 9.95 -3.84
C ALA A 157 3.99 8.48 -3.46
N ALA A 158 3.79 7.63 -4.47
CA ALA A 158 3.69 6.18 -4.33
C ALA A 158 4.96 5.58 -3.71
N LEU A 159 6.13 5.94 -4.23
CA LEU A 159 7.41 5.47 -3.71
C LEU A 159 7.64 5.93 -2.26
N ALA A 160 7.34 7.19 -1.95
CA ALA A 160 7.43 7.71 -0.58
C ALA A 160 6.52 6.92 0.37
N LYS A 161 5.27 6.66 -0.03
CA LYS A 161 4.33 5.85 0.75
C LYS A 161 4.88 4.45 1.01
N TYR A 162 5.42 3.79 -0.02
CA TYR A 162 5.99 2.45 0.10
C TYR A 162 7.16 2.40 1.10
N ILE A 163 8.05 3.39 1.07
CA ILE A 163 9.17 3.49 2.04
C ILE A 163 8.64 3.58 3.47
N ALA A 164 7.60 4.41 3.69
CA ALA A 164 6.97 4.54 5.00
C ALA A 164 6.31 3.22 5.45
N ASP A 165 5.60 2.55 4.55
CA ASP A 165 4.94 1.26 4.81
C ASP A 165 5.95 0.15 5.14
N MET A 166 7.11 0.12 4.45
CA MET A 166 8.19 -0.84 4.76
C MET A 166 8.84 -0.56 6.12
N TRP A 167 9.03 0.71 6.47
CA TRP A 167 9.49 1.06 7.81
C TRP A 167 8.51 0.61 8.88
N LEU A 168 7.21 0.88 8.71
CA LEU A 168 6.19 0.50 9.68
C LEU A 168 6.19 -1.02 9.89
N LYS A 169 6.19 -1.80 8.81
CA LYS A 169 6.26 -3.27 8.88
C LYS A 169 7.53 -3.76 9.59
N TYR A 170 8.66 -3.12 9.37
CA TYR A 170 9.90 -3.46 10.06
C TYR A 170 9.85 -3.08 11.54
N ALA A 171 9.35 -1.88 11.85
CA ALA A 171 9.27 -1.37 13.21
C ALA A 171 8.38 -2.22 14.11
N THR A 172 7.30 -2.82 13.56
CA THR A 172 6.44 -3.76 14.29
C THR A 172 7.06 -5.14 14.54
N THR A 173 8.21 -5.44 13.92
CA THR A 173 8.96 -6.70 14.21
C THR A 173 10.01 -6.53 15.31
N LEU A 174 10.26 -5.29 15.77
CA LEU A 174 11.21 -5.03 16.84
C LEU A 174 10.60 -5.45 18.19
N PRO A 175 11.42 -5.93 19.14
CA PRO A 175 10.95 -6.37 20.46
C PRO A 175 10.45 -5.21 21.35
N ASP A 176 10.78 -3.97 21.02
CA ASP A 176 10.27 -2.78 21.70
C ASP A 176 8.87 -2.41 21.17
N GLN A 177 7.99 -1.95 22.06
CA GLN A 177 6.66 -1.46 21.65
C GLN A 177 6.81 -0.34 20.62
N TYR A 178 6.15 -0.50 19.47
CA TYR A 178 6.18 0.48 18.39
C TYR A 178 5.87 1.90 18.89
N GLN A 179 6.76 2.85 18.62
CA GLN A 179 6.57 4.26 18.91
C GLN A 179 6.46 5.05 17.61
N SER A 180 5.34 5.75 17.45
CA SER A 180 5.15 6.66 16.31
C SER A 180 6.02 7.91 16.43
N GLY A 181 6.45 8.45 15.29
CA GLY A 181 7.33 9.61 15.19
C GLY A 181 8.72 9.28 14.68
N GLY A 182 8.94 8.06 14.17
CA GLY A 182 10.19 7.70 13.50
C GLY A 182 10.46 8.58 12.28
N PHE A 183 11.73 8.84 11.97
CA PHE A 183 12.12 9.68 10.83
C PHE A 183 11.50 9.19 9.50
N LEU A 184 11.39 7.87 9.32
CA LEU A 184 10.84 7.28 8.11
C LEU A 184 9.31 7.43 8.00
N GLU A 185 8.59 7.72 9.09
CA GLU A 185 7.15 8.06 9.02
C GLU A 185 6.91 9.42 8.35
N MET A 186 7.91 10.32 8.28
CA MET A 186 7.78 11.59 7.55
C MET A 186 7.49 11.38 6.06
N PHE A 187 7.83 10.21 5.51
CA PHE A 187 7.52 9.88 4.13
C PHE A 187 6.00 9.74 3.87
N TYR A 188 5.17 9.49 4.90
CA TYR A 188 3.72 9.61 4.76
C TYR A 188 3.30 11.04 4.44
N VAL A 189 3.92 12.04 5.08
CA VAL A 189 3.66 13.46 4.81
C VAL A 189 4.16 13.82 3.41
N PHE A 190 5.37 13.41 3.04
CA PHE A 190 5.90 13.65 1.70
C PHE A 190 5.02 13.02 0.61
N SER A 191 4.50 11.81 0.86
CA SER A 191 3.55 11.17 -0.05
C SER A 191 2.30 12.03 -0.26
N GLY A 192 1.67 12.51 0.82
CA GLY A 192 0.50 13.38 0.74
C GLY A 192 0.77 14.68 -0.03
N VAL A 193 1.90 15.32 0.24
CA VAL A 193 2.31 16.57 -0.44
C VAL A 193 2.58 16.33 -1.93
N LEU A 194 3.33 15.28 -2.28
CA LEU A 194 3.64 14.94 -3.67
C LEU A 194 2.38 14.57 -4.46
N PHE A 195 1.45 13.85 -3.83
CA PHE A 195 0.17 13.52 -4.43
C PHE A 195 -0.66 14.79 -4.70
N ALA A 196 -0.72 15.73 -3.74
CA ALA A 196 -1.42 17.00 -3.91
C ALA A 196 -0.80 17.86 -5.03
N ILE A 197 0.53 17.91 -5.12
CA ILE A 197 1.23 18.57 -6.23
C ILE A 197 0.88 17.92 -7.57
N GLY A 198 0.89 16.58 -7.63
CA GLY A 198 0.48 15.83 -8.82
C GLY A 198 -0.95 16.19 -9.27
N ALA A 199 -1.90 16.20 -8.33
CA ALA A 199 -3.29 16.57 -8.60
C ALA A 199 -3.44 18.02 -9.09
N ALA A 200 -2.72 18.97 -8.48
CA ALA A 200 -2.72 20.37 -8.89
C ALA A 200 -2.16 20.55 -10.32
N LEU A 201 -1.08 19.82 -10.65
CA LEU A 201 -0.51 19.83 -12.00
C LEU A 201 -1.48 19.23 -13.04
N GLU A 202 -2.21 18.18 -12.70
CA GLU A 202 -3.23 17.60 -13.60
C GLU A 202 -4.41 18.54 -13.83
N TYR A 203 -4.83 19.24 -12.76
CA TYR A 203 -5.89 20.24 -12.85
C TYR A 203 -5.51 21.39 -13.80
N ASP A 204 -4.27 21.90 -13.72
CA ASP A 204 -3.75 22.95 -14.61
C ASP A 204 -3.66 22.49 -16.08
N VAL A 205 -3.22 21.25 -16.32
CA VAL A 205 -3.21 20.67 -17.68
C VAL A 205 -4.63 20.55 -18.24
N SER A 206 -5.61 20.19 -17.41
CA SER A 206 -7.00 20.01 -17.81
C SER A 206 -7.69 21.35 -18.14
N THR A 207 -7.48 22.37 -17.31
CA THR A 207 -8.05 23.72 -17.52
C THR A 207 -7.39 24.44 -18.70
N SER A 208 -6.07 24.32 -18.87
CA SER A 208 -5.34 24.93 -20.00
C SER A 208 -5.72 24.33 -21.37
N ARG A 209 -6.05 23.03 -21.45
CA ARG A 209 -6.61 22.40 -22.66
C ARG A 209 -8.01 22.92 -22.98
N SER A 210 -8.88 23.04 -21.97
CA SER A 210 -10.25 23.52 -22.14
C SER A 210 -10.31 24.96 -22.65
N ALA A 211 -9.47 25.85 -22.09
CA ALA A 211 -9.36 27.25 -22.51
C ALA A 211 -8.95 27.40 -23.98
N ARG A 212 -8.00 26.57 -24.46
CA ARG A 212 -7.53 26.60 -25.85
C ARG A 212 -8.60 26.13 -26.85
N THR A 213 -9.42 25.14 -26.47
CA THR A 213 -10.52 24.63 -27.28
C THR A 213 -11.66 25.66 -27.37
N ARG A 214 -11.99 26.35 -26.28
CA ARG A 214 -13.04 27.39 -26.27
C ARG A 214 -12.68 28.59 -27.15
N ARG A 215 -11.42 29.02 -27.14
CA ARG A 215 -10.92 30.14 -27.96
C ARG A 215 -10.90 29.83 -29.46
N ARG A 216 -10.77 28.55 -29.84
CA ARG A 216 -10.89 28.10 -31.25
C ARG A 216 -12.35 28.10 -31.75
N ARG A 217 -13.32 27.96 -30.86
CA ARG A 217 -14.76 27.91 -31.21
C ARG A 217 -15.42 29.28 -31.30
N SER A 218 -14.83 30.32 -30.70
CA SER A 218 -15.36 31.70 -30.74
C SER A 218 -14.73 32.57 -31.85
N GLY A 219 -13.94 31.97 -32.74
CA GLY A 219 -13.25 32.64 -33.85
C GLY A 219 -13.77 32.24 -35.24
N HIS A 220 -14.93 31.59 -35.32
CA HIS A 220 -15.65 31.28 -36.55
C HIS A 220 -17.03 31.91 -36.51
#